data_AF-A0A8I0GU70-F1
#
_entry.id   AF-A0A8I0GU70-F1
#
_cell.length_a   1.000
_cell.length_b   1.000
_cell.length_c   1.000
_cell.angle_alpha   90.00
_cell.angle_beta   90.00
_cell.angle_gamma   90.00
#
_symmetry.space_group_name_H-M   'P 1'
#
loop_
_entity.id
_entity.type
_entity.pdbx_description
1 polymer ?
#
loop_
_entity_poly.entity_id
_entity_poly.type
_entity_poly.pdbx_seq_one_letter_code
_entity_poly.pdbx_strand_id
1 'polypeptide(L)'
;MSTIQLRERITAADPVSLWGAPDMGVLSAGRGVPAAMPSDMFGTTWGLIAEIAEGSGAPVDYVALSYIVACASLIGGKRRVSPWGGWSEPCIVWAACVGDPSSNKSPAIDATTGPFRMIETDHAASHDERLRQWEATVERAKAEQAVWVESVKQATKDNAGTPSKPIDAVIPDEPVRRRLMVMDATPEAVGAILSGNPSGTLHLRDELAGWLLSFDRYSPGGREFWLEAYGGRAHVIDRKGSKGPLRIPFNGVSVLGGIQPEKLSECLLSGSDDGLVARFLWAWPRPNQFRRPRSVADIYKLESIYRRLDGLSWDVANDGSNAPVTLELDPKAVDLFEEWGRDNDKGMDDAGALYKGFLGKLKGLVLRLALTAELSRWASSGFGQEPRSISVATLGATIEFVESYAKPTALRVFGDAALPVVDRNAATLARYIIKHGLRVVNARDVHKKYGLPGLKDTGAVSEALAALEDADWLRNVGKRAGETAGRPKADYAVNPAVHGRGGA
;
A
#
# COMPACT_ATOMS: atom_id res chain seq x y z
N MET A 1 2.13 -72.42 -5.30
CA MET A 1 2.41 -71.13 -5.96
C MET A 1 3.74 -71.25 -6.67
N SER A 2 3.77 -71.06 -8.00
CA SER A 2 5.03 -71.17 -8.75
C SER A 2 5.89 -69.93 -8.53
N THR A 3 7.21 -70.08 -8.62
CA THR A 3 8.21 -69.01 -8.47
C THR A 3 8.00 -67.86 -9.47
N ILE A 4 7.31 -68.14 -10.58
CA ILE A 4 6.95 -67.17 -11.63
C ILE A 4 5.83 -66.24 -11.15
N GLN A 5 4.80 -66.79 -10.49
CA GLN A 5 3.70 -66.01 -9.90
C GLN A 5 4.17 -65.10 -8.77
N LEU A 6 5.25 -65.47 -8.06
CA LEU A 6 5.81 -64.63 -7.00
C LEU A 6 6.58 -63.43 -7.58
N ARG A 7 7.35 -63.65 -8.66
CA ARG A 7 8.08 -62.57 -9.36
C ARG A 7 7.13 -61.57 -9.99
N GLU A 8 6.10 -62.04 -10.70
CA GLU A 8 5.09 -61.16 -11.32
C GLU A 8 4.33 -60.32 -10.29
N ARG A 9 4.03 -60.88 -9.11
CA ARG A 9 3.41 -60.13 -8.01
C ARG A 9 4.35 -59.14 -7.32
N ILE A 10 5.67 -59.35 -7.38
CA ILE A 10 6.67 -58.40 -6.88
C ILE A 10 6.88 -57.26 -7.89
N THR A 11 6.87 -57.53 -9.19
CA THR A 11 6.93 -56.48 -10.23
C THR A 11 5.62 -55.70 -10.37
N ALA A 12 4.48 -56.31 -10.05
CA ALA A 12 3.16 -55.67 -10.04
C ALA A 12 2.77 -55.06 -8.69
N ALA A 13 3.59 -55.21 -7.65
CA ALA A 13 3.39 -54.50 -6.40
C ALA A 13 3.81 -53.05 -6.60
N ASP A 14 2.87 -52.11 -6.42
CA ASP A 14 3.20 -50.70 -6.33
C ASP A 14 4.32 -50.54 -5.29
N PRO A 15 5.48 -49.94 -5.65
CA PRO A 15 6.53 -49.71 -4.69
C PRO A 15 5.94 -48.90 -3.54
N VAL A 16 5.93 -49.47 -2.33
CA VAL A 16 5.55 -48.74 -1.13
C VAL A 16 6.53 -47.59 -1.01
N SER A 17 6.10 -46.40 -1.39
CA SER A 17 6.88 -45.20 -1.24
C SER A 17 7.15 -45.01 0.25
N LEU A 18 8.41 -45.15 0.65
CA LEU A 18 8.83 -44.85 2.03
C LEU A 18 8.77 -43.35 2.33
N TRP A 19 8.44 -42.51 1.34
CA TRP A 19 8.35 -41.06 1.43
C TRP A 19 6.93 -40.60 1.73
N GLY A 20 6.78 -39.56 2.56
CA GLY A 20 5.56 -38.77 2.64
C GLY A 20 5.33 -37.96 1.35
N ALA A 21 4.17 -37.32 1.26
CA ALA A 21 3.90 -36.37 0.18
C ALA A 21 4.71 -35.09 0.45
N PRO A 22 5.64 -34.69 -0.45
CA PRO A 22 6.46 -33.51 -0.21
C PRO A 22 5.58 -32.26 -0.21
N ASP A 23 5.82 -31.35 0.73
CA ASP A 23 5.13 -30.06 0.77
C ASP A 23 5.64 -29.17 -0.38
N MET A 24 4.92 -29.17 -1.50
CA MET A 24 5.26 -28.35 -2.66
C MET A 24 5.11 -26.84 -2.39
N GLY A 25 4.52 -26.45 -1.24
CA GLY A 25 4.47 -25.07 -0.75
C GLY A 25 5.85 -24.43 -0.61
N VAL A 26 6.90 -25.21 -0.33
CA VAL A 26 8.30 -24.75 -0.26
C VAL A 26 8.76 -24.07 -1.56
N LEU A 27 8.27 -24.49 -2.73
CA LEU A 27 8.63 -23.90 -4.03
C LEU A 27 7.96 -22.57 -4.30
N SER A 28 6.82 -22.33 -3.66
CA SER A 28 6.03 -21.14 -3.92
C SER A 28 6.75 -19.87 -3.48
N ALA A 29 7.92 -19.97 -2.82
CA ALA A 29 8.68 -18.82 -2.34
C ALA A 29 7.80 -17.95 -1.43
N GLY A 30 6.95 -18.57 -0.60
CA GLY A 30 5.94 -17.87 0.21
C GLY A 30 4.78 -17.25 -0.57
N ARG A 31 4.71 -17.40 -1.91
CA ARG A 31 3.60 -16.89 -2.74
C ARG A 31 2.37 -17.78 -2.59
N GLY A 32 1.62 -17.55 -1.52
CA GLY A 32 0.34 -18.18 -1.27
C GLY A 32 -0.67 -17.97 -2.40
N VAL A 33 -1.74 -18.78 -2.41
CA VAL A 33 -2.88 -18.61 -3.32
C VAL A 33 -3.43 -17.18 -3.16
N PRO A 34 -3.76 -16.46 -4.24
CA PRO A 34 -4.37 -15.13 -4.11
C PRO A 34 -5.60 -15.18 -3.23
N ALA A 35 -5.63 -14.30 -2.23
CA ALA A 35 -6.79 -14.12 -1.37
C ALA A 35 -7.98 -13.60 -2.18
N ALA A 36 -9.19 -14.02 -1.80
CA ALA A 36 -10.40 -13.45 -2.36
C ALA A 36 -10.67 -12.09 -1.71
N MET A 37 -11.02 -11.08 -2.51
CA MET A 37 -11.36 -9.74 -2.02
C MET A 37 -12.64 -9.77 -1.17
N PRO A 38 -12.60 -9.43 0.14
CA PRO A 38 -13.78 -9.42 1.00
C PRO A 38 -14.72 -8.26 0.66
N SER A 39 -16.02 -8.52 0.58
CA SER A 39 -17.03 -7.50 0.24
C SER A 39 -17.42 -6.59 1.40
N ASP A 40 -17.28 -7.07 2.63
CA ASP A 40 -17.98 -6.51 3.78
C ASP A 40 -17.52 -5.09 4.14
N MET A 41 -16.25 -4.74 3.92
CA MET A 41 -15.72 -3.39 4.13
C MET A 41 -16.35 -2.35 3.18
N PHE A 42 -16.80 -2.78 1.99
CA PHE A 42 -17.38 -1.90 0.97
C PHE A 42 -18.90 -1.75 1.08
N GLY A 43 -19.57 -2.64 1.83
CA GLY A 43 -21.00 -2.59 2.07
C GLY A 43 -21.82 -2.46 0.79
N THR A 44 -22.72 -1.48 0.75
CA THR A 44 -23.62 -1.24 -0.40
C THR A 44 -22.89 -0.79 -1.67
N THR A 45 -21.62 -0.39 -1.58
CA THR A 45 -20.81 -0.02 -2.75
C THR A 45 -20.19 -1.24 -3.44
N TRP A 46 -20.18 -2.41 -2.80
CA TRP A 46 -19.59 -3.62 -3.38
C TRP A 46 -20.16 -3.97 -4.77
N GLY A 47 -21.49 -3.84 -4.95
CA GLY A 47 -22.14 -4.08 -6.24
C GLY A 47 -21.56 -3.21 -7.35
N LEU A 48 -21.44 -1.90 -7.10
CA LEU A 48 -20.86 -0.95 -8.05
C LEU A 48 -19.39 -1.28 -8.36
N ILE A 49 -18.59 -1.66 -7.36
CA ILE A 49 -17.19 -2.07 -7.54
C ILE A 49 -17.10 -3.30 -8.44
N ALA A 50 -17.95 -4.30 -8.22
CA ALA A 50 -18.01 -5.51 -9.03
C ALA A 50 -18.45 -5.23 -10.48
N GLU A 51 -19.43 -4.36 -10.68
CA GLU A 51 -19.89 -3.92 -12.01
C GLU A 51 -18.78 -3.17 -12.78
N ILE A 52 -18.04 -2.28 -12.10
CA ILE A 52 -16.90 -1.58 -12.70
C ILE A 52 -15.81 -2.59 -13.10
N ALA A 53 -15.50 -3.55 -12.22
CA ALA A 53 -14.51 -4.58 -12.49
C ALA A 53 -14.89 -5.46 -13.70
N GLU A 54 -16.17 -5.87 -13.76
CA GLU A 54 -16.72 -6.59 -14.90
C GLU A 54 -16.59 -5.77 -16.19
N GLY A 55 -17.01 -4.50 -16.16
CA GLY A 55 -16.93 -3.56 -17.29
C GLY A 55 -15.51 -3.32 -17.81
N SER A 56 -14.53 -3.22 -16.90
CA SER A 56 -13.10 -3.06 -17.24
C SER A 56 -12.42 -4.38 -17.64
N GLY A 57 -13.11 -5.52 -17.54
CA GLY A 57 -12.52 -6.84 -17.76
C GLY A 57 -11.38 -7.16 -16.78
N ALA A 58 -11.38 -6.52 -15.61
CA ALA A 58 -10.29 -6.55 -14.66
C ALA A 58 -10.67 -7.30 -13.38
N PRO A 59 -9.70 -7.88 -12.65
CA PRO A 59 -9.95 -8.39 -11.31
C PRO A 59 -10.56 -7.31 -10.41
N VAL A 60 -11.54 -7.71 -9.59
CA VAL A 60 -12.26 -6.79 -8.67
C VAL A 60 -11.32 -6.12 -7.68
N ASP A 61 -10.23 -6.80 -7.34
CA ASP A 61 -9.16 -6.33 -6.47
C ASP A 61 -8.58 -4.97 -6.89
N TYR A 62 -8.33 -4.80 -8.19
CA TYR A 62 -7.75 -3.56 -8.71
C TYR A 62 -8.72 -2.40 -8.57
N VAL A 63 -10.01 -2.62 -8.81
CA VAL A 63 -11.06 -1.61 -8.65
C VAL A 63 -11.28 -1.29 -7.17
N ALA A 64 -11.37 -2.31 -6.33
CA ALA A 64 -11.59 -2.18 -4.89
C ALA A 64 -10.49 -1.37 -4.19
N LEU A 65 -9.20 -1.66 -4.47
CA LEU A 65 -8.11 -0.86 -3.92
C LEU A 65 -8.05 0.55 -4.52
N SER A 66 -8.31 0.69 -5.82
CA SER A 66 -8.38 2.01 -6.46
C SER A 66 -9.47 2.88 -5.85
N TYR A 67 -10.61 2.28 -5.50
CA TYR A 67 -11.75 2.96 -4.87
C TYR A 67 -11.40 3.45 -3.46
N ILE A 68 -10.75 2.61 -2.65
CA ILE A 68 -10.29 3.00 -1.31
C ILE A 68 -9.33 4.19 -1.40
N VAL A 69 -8.33 4.11 -2.29
CA VAL A 69 -7.34 5.18 -2.42
C VAL A 69 -7.96 6.47 -2.96
N ALA A 70 -8.89 6.37 -3.91
CA ALA A 70 -9.64 7.51 -4.42
C ALA A 70 -10.45 8.18 -3.30
N CYS A 71 -11.26 7.41 -2.56
CA CYS A 71 -12.01 7.91 -1.41
C CYS A 71 -11.10 8.55 -0.35
N ALA A 72 -10.00 7.88 0.01
CA ALA A 72 -9.04 8.39 0.97
C ALA A 72 -8.44 9.73 0.51
N SER A 73 -8.08 9.85 -0.76
CA SER A 73 -7.51 11.10 -1.31
C SER A 73 -8.50 12.28 -1.29
N LEU A 74 -9.80 12.03 -1.44
CA LEU A 74 -10.84 13.04 -1.37
C LEU A 74 -11.15 13.48 0.06
N ILE A 75 -11.10 12.56 1.03
CA ILE A 75 -11.26 12.83 2.46
C ILE A 75 -10.02 13.56 2.99
N GLY A 76 -8.86 12.92 2.80
CA GLY A 76 -7.53 13.42 3.04
C GLY A 76 -7.34 14.10 4.40
N GLY A 77 -6.87 15.34 4.38
CA GLY A 77 -6.58 16.12 5.58
C GLY A 77 -7.80 16.59 6.35
N LYS A 78 -9.00 16.53 5.77
CA LYS A 78 -10.19 17.09 6.39
C LYS A 78 -10.69 16.27 7.57
N ARG A 79 -10.50 14.94 7.53
CA ARG A 79 -10.90 14.02 8.59
C ARG A 79 -9.68 13.28 9.13
N ARG A 80 -9.72 13.02 10.43
CA ARG A 80 -8.79 12.14 11.13
C ARG A 80 -9.57 11.10 11.90
N VAL A 81 -8.90 10.03 12.29
CA VAL A 81 -9.45 8.98 13.14
C VAL A 81 -8.57 8.81 14.36
N SER A 82 -9.18 8.55 15.50
CA SER A 82 -8.47 8.36 16.77
C SER A 82 -9.08 7.18 17.53
N PRO A 83 -8.28 6.19 17.97
CA PRO A 83 -8.78 5.13 18.84
C PRO A 83 -8.86 5.59 20.30
N TRP A 84 -8.05 6.58 20.69
CA TRP A 84 -8.07 7.23 22.00
C TRP A 84 -7.17 8.48 21.99
N GLY A 85 -7.28 9.29 23.06
CA GLY A 85 -6.54 10.55 23.19
C GLY A 85 -5.02 10.41 23.03
N GLY A 86 -4.43 11.31 22.24
CA GLY A 86 -2.98 11.38 22.00
C GLY A 86 -2.50 10.68 20.72
N TRP A 87 -3.35 9.89 20.07
CA TRP A 87 -3.06 9.28 18.77
C TRP A 87 -4.15 9.58 17.76
N SER A 88 -3.76 10.06 16.57
CA SER A 88 -4.67 10.15 15.43
C SER A 88 -3.96 9.85 14.11
N GLU A 89 -4.71 9.33 13.14
CA GLU A 89 -4.24 9.05 11.79
C GLU A 89 -4.98 9.91 10.75
N PRO A 90 -4.31 10.41 9.70
CA PRO A 90 -4.95 11.08 8.57
C PRO A 90 -5.57 10.07 7.60
N CYS A 91 -6.50 10.51 6.75
CA CYS A 91 -7.08 9.65 5.73
C CYS A 91 -6.18 9.52 4.48
N ILE A 92 -5.01 8.89 4.61
CA ILE A 92 -4.06 8.69 3.50
C ILE A 92 -3.77 7.20 3.30
N VAL A 93 -4.00 6.70 2.09
CA VAL A 93 -3.81 5.29 1.73
C VAL A 93 -2.95 5.17 0.47
N TRP A 94 -2.01 4.25 0.50
CA TRP A 94 -1.17 3.91 -0.65
C TRP A 94 -1.50 2.49 -1.11
N ALA A 95 -1.73 2.30 -2.40
CA ALA A 95 -1.98 0.98 -2.97
C ALA A 95 -1.29 0.77 -4.31
N ALA A 96 -0.90 -0.49 -4.55
CA ALA A 96 -0.25 -0.92 -5.78
C ALA A 96 -0.94 -2.16 -6.35
N CYS A 97 -1.36 -2.06 -7.61
CA CYS A 97 -1.92 -3.16 -8.38
C CYS A 97 -0.77 -3.93 -9.06
N VAL A 98 -0.52 -5.16 -8.64
CA VAL A 98 0.55 -6.02 -9.14
C VAL A 98 0.02 -6.97 -10.20
N GLY A 99 0.61 -6.95 -11.39
CA GLY A 99 0.26 -7.90 -12.45
C GLY A 99 1.11 -7.73 -13.68
N ASP A 100 1.14 -8.75 -14.54
CA ASP A 100 1.88 -8.71 -15.80
C ASP A 100 1.31 -7.65 -16.77
N PRO A 101 2.05 -7.25 -17.81
CA PRO A 101 1.46 -6.52 -18.93
C PRO A 101 0.16 -7.19 -19.41
N SER A 102 -0.81 -6.37 -19.82
CA SER A 102 -2.14 -6.83 -20.27
C SER A 102 -3.03 -7.48 -19.19
N SER A 103 -2.70 -7.33 -17.90
CA SER A 103 -3.55 -7.79 -16.79
C SER A 103 -4.75 -6.87 -16.47
N ASN A 104 -5.07 -5.89 -17.32
CA ASN A 104 -6.14 -4.90 -17.12
C ASN A 104 -6.04 -4.04 -15.84
N LYS A 105 -4.82 -3.74 -15.38
CA LYS A 105 -4.58 -2.79 -14.26
C LYS A 105 -5.07 -1.39 -14.62
N SER A 106 -4.56 -0.82 -15.71
CA SER A 106 -4.86 0.56 -16.13
C SER A 106 -6.35 0.77 -16.40
N PRO A 107 -7.06 -0.11 -17.14
CA PRO A 107 -8.51 -0.01 -17.28
C PRO A 107 -9.30 -0.01 -15.96
N ALA A 108 -8.85 -0.73 -14.94
CA ALA A 108 -9.50 -0.73 -13.61
C ALA A 108 -9.25 0.59 -12.86
N ILE A 109 -8.01 1.05 -12.87
CA ILE A 109 -7.58 2.31 -12.24
C ILE A 109 -8.27 3.50 -12.91
N ASP A 110 -8.31 3.53 -14.23
CA ASP A 110 -8.92 4.61 -15.02
C ASP A 110 -10.43 4.68 -14.79
N ALA A 111 -11.12 3.53 -14.77
CA ALA A 111 -12.56 3.49 -14.51
C ALA A 111 -12.92 4.04 -13.11
N THR A 112 -12.01 3.88 -12.15
CA THR A 112 -12.22 4.31 -10.76
C THR A 112 -11.79 5.77 -10.51
N THR A 113 -10.80 6.27 -11.25
CA THR A 113 -10.28 7.64 -11.10
C THR A 113 -10.85 8.62 -12.14
N GLY A 114 -11.47 8.13 -13.20
CA GLY A 114 -12.12 8.92 -14.26
C GLY A 114 -13.01 10.06 -13.75
N PRO A 115 -13.90 9.84 -12.76
CA PRO A 115 -14.76 10.89 -12.22
C PRO A 115 -14.01 12.09 -11.61
N PHE A 116 -12.72 11.95 -11.22
CA PHE A 116 -11.94 13.07 -10.71
C PHE A 116 -11.83 14.20 -11.73
N ARG A 117 -11.78 13.87 -13.04
CA ARG A 117 -11.68 14.88 -14.11
C ARG A 117 -12.90 15.80 -14.14
N MET A 118 -14.08 15.27 -13.84
CA MET A 118 -15.31 16.05 -13.79
C MET A 118 -15.29 17.01 -12.58
N ILE A 119 -14.89 16.51 -11.41
CA ILE A 119 -14.77 17.32 -10.19
C ILE A 119 -13.68 18.38 -10.33
N GLU A 120 -12.54 18.06 -10.98
CA GLU A 120 -11.48 19.03 -11.26
C GLU A 120 -11.91 20.13 -12.25
N THR A 121 -12.85 19.84 -13.15
CA THR A 121 -13.44 20.83 -14.06
C THR A 121 -14.27 21.84 -13.28
N ASP A 122 -15.08 21.38 -12.32
CA ASP A 122 -15.88 22.27 -11.46
C ASP A 122 -15.00 23.12 -10.52
N HIS A 123 -13.92 22.53 -10.00
CA HIS A 123 -12.91 23.26 -9.24
C HIS A 123 -12.20 24.32 -10.09
N ALA A 124 -12.00 24.08 -11.38
CA ALA A 124 -11.42 25.06 -12.30
C ALA A 124 -12.35 26.27 -12.45
N ALA A 125 -13.62 26.04 -12.76
CA ALA A 125 -14.61 27.10 -12.90
C ALA A 125 -14.77 27.93 -11.61
N SER A 126 -14.77 27.25 -10.45
CA SER A 126 -14.81 27.92 -9.14
C SER A 126 -13.52 28.68 -8.81
N HIS A 127 -12.38 28.25 -9.35
CA HIS A 127 -11.09 28.95 -9.20
C HIS A 127 -11.03 30.21 -10.06
N ASP A 128 -11.49 30.15 -11.30
CA ASP A 128 -11.56 31.31 -12.20
C ASP A 128 -12.42 32.44 -11.58
N GLU A 129 -13.53 32.08 -10.93
CA GLU A 129 -14.34 33.06 -10.18
C GLU A 129 -13.58 33.66 -8.99
N ARG A 130 -12.93 32.83 -8.17
CA ARG A 130 -12.10 33.30 -7.04
C ARG A 130 -10.96 34.20 -7.51
N LEU A 131 -10.37 33.93 -8.68
CA LEU A 131 -9.30 34.72 -9.25
C LEU A 131 -9.79 36.12 -9.63
N ARG A 132 -10.97 36.23 -10.29
CA ARG A 132 -11.60 37.52 -10.59
C ARG A 132 -11.89 38.35 -9.33
N GLN A 133 -12.40 37.69 -8.29
CA GLN A 133 -12.66 38.35 -6.99
C GLN A 133 -11.37 38.80 -6.30
N TRP A 134 -10.33 37.98 -6.37
CA TRP A 134 -9.01 38.32 -5.84
C TRP A 134 -8.40 39.51 -6.59
N GLU A 135 -8.42 39.53 -7.92
CA GLU A 135 -7.93 40.65 -8.74
C GLU A 135 -8.61 41.97 -8.33
N ALA A 136 -9.94 41.96 -8.17
CA ALA A 136 -10.68 43.12 -7.69
C ALA A 136 -10.26 43.57 -6.27
N THR A 137 -10.02 42.60 -5.38
CA THR A 137 -9.56 42.87 -4.01
C THR A 137 -8.14 43.42 -3.98
N VAL A 138 -7.25 42.94 -4.86
CA VAL A 138 -5.88 43.44 -5.02
C VAL A 138 -5.87 44.90 -5.46
N GLU A 139 -6.71 45.27 -6.42
CA GLU A 139 -6.79 46.67 -6.89
C GLU A 139 -7.30 47.60 -5.78
N ARG A 140 -8.32 47.17 -5.02
CA ARG A 140 -8.75 47.90 -3.82
C ARG A 140 -7.62 48.03 -2.79
N ALA A 141 -6.91 46.94 -2.49
CA ALA A 141 -5.84 46.94 -1.50
C ALA A 141 -4.66 47.83 -1.91
N LYS A 142 -4.33 47.90 -3.20
CA LYS A 142 -3.32 48.84 -3.73
C LYS A 142 -3.75 50.29 -3.54
N ALA A 143 -5.02 50.62 -3.77
CA ALA A 143 -5.54 51.97 -3.54
C ALA A 143 -5.46 52.37 -2.06
N GLU A 144 -5.91 51.50 -1.16
CA GLU A 144 -5.81 51.70 0.30
C GLU A 144 -4.35 51.78 0.78
N GLN A 145 -3.46 50.98 0.19
CA GLN A 145 -2.03 51.03 0.48
C GLN A 145 -1.43 52.37 0.06
N ALA A 146 -1.83 52.93 -1.09
CA ALA A 146 -1.36 54.25 -1.53
C ALA A 146 -1.80 55.35 -0.56
N VAL A 147 -3.06 55.32 -0.11
CA VAL A 147 -3.58 56.25 0.92
C VAL A 147 -2.79 56.12 2.22
N TRP A 148 -2.54 54.90 2.68
CA TRP A 148 -1.75 54.66 3.89
C TRP A 148 -0.31 55.15 3.74
N VAL A 149 0.34 54.92 2.59
CA VAL A 149 1.71 55.41 2.33
C VAL A 149 1.75 56.94 2.39
N GLU A 150 0.76 57.65 1.85
CA GLU A 150 0.68 59.12 2.00
C GLU A 150 0.48 59.54 3.46
N SER A 151 -0.34 58.83 4.23
CA SER A 151 -0.51 59.10 5.67
C SER A 151 0.79 58.91 6.47
N VAL A 152 1.60 57.90 6.13
CA VAL A 152 2.91 57.66 6.73
C VAL A 152 3.88 58.79 6.38
N LYS A 153 3.92 59.22 5.11
CA LYS A 153 4.75 60.36 4.68
C LYS A 153 4.39 61.64 5.45
N GLN A 154 3.10 61.90 5.65
CA GLN A 154 2.64 63.07 6.38
C GLN A 154 3.00 62.99 7.87
N ALA A 155 2.73 61.85 8.53
CA ALA A 155 3.13 61.61 9.92
C ALA A 155 4.66 61.78 10.12
N THR A 156 5.45 61.38 9.12
CA THR A 156 6.91 61.55 9.14
C THR A 156 7.32 63.02 9.07
N LYS A 157 6.66 63.83 8.23
CA LYS A 157 6.88 65.30 8.17
C LYS A 157 6.49 66.00 9.46
N ASP A 158 5.41 65.54 10.09
CA ASP A 158 4.86 66.12 11.31
C ASP A 158 5.53 65.58 12.59
N ASN A 159 6.55 64.73 12.44
CA ASN A 159 7.28 64.07 13.55
C ASN A 159 6.35 63.29 14.51
N ALA A 160 5.25 62.76 13.97
CA ALA A 160 4.26 61.95 14.66
C ALA A 160 4.57 60.44 14.52
N GLY A 161 3.89 59.62 15.33
CA GLY A 161 4.03 58.16 15.26
C GLY A 161 3.48 57.57 13.95
N THR A 162 4.14 56.52 13.44
CA THR A 162 3.74 55.84 12.19
C THR A 162 2.33 55.22 12.33
N PRO A 163 1.37 55.58 11.47
CA PRO A 163 0.04 54.98 11.52
C PRO A 163 0.10 53.48 11.17
N SER A 164 -0.68 52.67 11.87
CA SER A 164 -0.80 51.23 11.60
C SER A 164 -1.35 50.97 10.21
N LYS A 165 -0.81 49.97 9.51
CA LYS A 165 -1.31 49.58 8.19
C LYS A 165 -2.75 49.04 8.30
N PRO A 166 -3.74 49.62 7.58
CA PRO A 166 -5.10 49.10 7.55
C PRO A 166 -5.15 47.68 7.00
N ILE A 167 -6.10 46.86 7.49
CA ILE A 167 -6.28 45.49 6.99
C ILE A 167 -6.66 45.47 5.51
N ASP A 168 -7.47 46.44 5.07
CA ASP A 168 -7.88 46.60 3.68
C ASP A 168 -6.71 46.99 2.74
N ALA A 169 -5.58 47.46 3.28
CA ALA A 169 -4.36 47.75 2.53
C ALA A 169 -3.41 46.54 2.41
N VAL A 170 -3.77 45.40 3.01
CA VAL A 170 -3.00 44.15 2.90
C VAL A 170 -3.41 43.46 1.61
N ILE A 171 -2.43 43.23 0.72
CA ILE A 171 -2.66 42.48 -0.51
C ILE A 171 -2.86 41.00 -0.12
N PRO A 172 -4.01 40.39 -0.42
CA PRO A 172 -4.26 39.00 -0.11
C PRO A 172 -3.44 38.07 -1.01
N ASP A 173 -3.17 36.85 -0.53
CA ASP A 173 -2.49 35.83 -1.32
C ASP A 173 -3.36 35.38 -2.51
N GLU A 174 -2.69 35.08 -3.62
CA GLU A 174 -3.35 34.61 -4.84
C GLU A 174 -4.04 33.26 -4.58
N PRO A 175 -5.31 33.08 -4.98
CA PRO A 175 -6.00 31.81 -4.81
C PRO A 175 -5.32 30.74 -5.67
N VAL A 176 -4.93 29.63 -5.06
CA VAL A 176 -4.37 28.49 -5.79
C VAL A 176 -5.48 27.56 -6.26
N ARG A 177 -5.30 26.98 -7.46
CA ARG A 177 -6.21 25.99 -8.02
C ARG A 177 -6.05 24.64 -7.31
N ARG A 178 -7.17 24.06 -6.89
CA ARG A 178 -7.23 22.71 -6.34
C ARG A 178 -7.00 21.67 -7.45
N ARG A 179 -6.18 20.66 -7.16
CA ARG A 179 -5.81 19.56 -8.07
C ARG A 179 -5.98 18.24 -7.31
N LEU A 180 -7.00 17.48 -7.68
CA LEU A 180 -7.31 16.20 -7.04
C LEU A 180 -6.27 15.14 -7.39
N MET A 181 -5.65 15.25 -8.56
CA MET A 181 -4.70 14.25 -9.06
C MET A 181 -3.44 14.86 -9.65
N VAL A 182 -2.31 14.20 -9.37
CA VAL A 182 -0.99 14.52 -9.90
C VAL A 182 -0.37 13.26 -10.47
N MET A 183 -0.04 13.29 -11.77
CA MET A 183 0.55 12.15 -12.46
C MET A 183 2.07 12.22 -12.45
N ASP A 184 2.65 13.30 -12.98
CA ASP A 184 4.10 13.46 -13.10
C ASP A 184 4.54 14.79 -12.47
N ALA A 185 5.22 14.71 -11.32
CA ALA A 185 5.71 15.87 -10.60
C ALA A 185 6.88 15.47 -9.69
N THR A 186 7.87 16.35 -9.57
CA THR A 186 8.95 16.20 -8.57
C THR A 186 8.40 16.48 -7.16
N PRO A 187 9.06 16.03 -6.08
CA PRO A 187 8.67 16.34 -4.71
C PRO A 187 8.41 17.83 -4.45
N GLU A 188 9.24 18.72 -5.02
CA GLU A 188 9.10 20.17 -4.86
C GLU A 188 7.86 20.72 -5.58
N ALA A 189 7.54 20.16 -6.75
CA ALA A 189 6.33 20.49 -7.48
C ALA A 189 5.07 19.96 -6.77
N VAL A 190 5.13 18.75 -6.20
CA VAL A 190 4.06 18.20 -5.34
C VAL A 190 3.85 19.11 -4.12
N GLY A 191 4.92 19.53 -3.45
CA GLY A 191 4.84 20.47 -2.34
C GLY A 191 4.20 21.81 -2.72
N ALA A 192 4.49 22.33 -3.92
CA ALA A 192 3.83 23.51 -4.48
C ALA A 192 2.33 23.29 -4.72
N ILE A 193 1.94 22.11 -5.19
CA ILE A 193 0.54 21.77 -5.42
C ILE A 193 -0.20 21.65 -4.07
N LEU A 194 0.44 21.07 -3.06
CA LEU A 194 -0.16 20.86 -1.75
C LEU A 194 -0.49 22.16 -1.00
N SER A 195 0.18 23.28 -1.29
CA SER A 195 -0.22 24.57 -0.72
C SER A 195 -1.63 25.01 -1.15
N GLY A 196 -2.05 24.62 -2.37
CA GLY A 196 -3.41 24.83 -2.88
C GLY A 196 -4.37 23.67 -2.63
N ASN A 197 -3.90 22.61 -1.99
CA ASN A 197 -4.67 21.40 -1.72
C ASN A 197 -4.61 21.08 -0.22
N PRO A 198 -5.34 21.84 0.63
CA PRO A 198 -5.28 21.67 2.08
C PRO A 198 -5.74 20.28 2.54
N SER A 199 -6.52 19.58 1.70
CA SER A 199 -6.96 18.20 1.94
C SER A 199 -5.96 17.16 1.44
N GLY A 200 -4.86 17.53 0.80
CA GLY A 200 -3.95 16.60 0.11
C GLY A 200 -4.36 16.34 -1.34
N THR A 201 -3.66 15.41 -2.00
CA THR A 201 -3.89 15.04 -3.40
C THR A 201 -3.65 13.53 -3.64
N LEU A 202 -4.08 13.03 -4.79
CA LEU A 202 -3.76 11.69 -5.28
C LEU A 202 -2.55 11.75 -6.21
N HIS A 203 -1.48 11.02 -5.88
CA HIS A 203 -0.44 10.68 -6.85
C HIS A 203 -0.86 9.43 -7.63
N LEU A 204 -1.17 9.59 -8.91
CA LEU A 204 -1.59 8.49 -9.79
C LEU A 204 -0.46 8.15 -10.77
N ARG A 205 -0.07 6.87 -10.84
CA ARG A 205 0.90 6.38 -11.82
C ARG A 205 0.43 5.11 -12.47
N ASP A 206 0.47 5.06 -13.79
CA ASP A 206 0.19 3.81 -14.50
C ASP A 206 1.25 2.73 -14.16
N GLU A 207 2.51 3.15 -14.05
CA GLU A 207 3.64 2.30 -13.63
C GLU A 207 4.43 2.97 -12.49
N LEU A 208 4.27 2.44 -11.28
CA LEU A 208 4.91 2.92 -10.06
C LEU A 208 6.43 2.78 -10.10
N ALA A 209 6.98 1.82 -10.86
CA ALA A 209 8.43 1.65 -10.95
C ALA A 209 9.14 2.93 -11.41
N GLY A 210 8.55 3.68 -12.36
CA GLY A 210 9.11 4.96 -12.81
C GLY A 210 9.16 6.02 -11.70
N TRP A 211 8.13 6.06 -10.86
CA TRP A 211 8.06 6.96 -9.71
C TRP A 211 9.06 6.56 -8.62
N LEU A 212 9.17 5.28 -8.29
CA LEU A 212 10.13 4.78 -7.30
C LEU A 212 11.58 5.07 -7.70
N LEU A 213 11.92 4.84 -8.98
CA LEU A 213 13.25 5.12 -9.53
C LEU A 213 13.54 6.62 -9.69
N SER A 214 12.55 7.49 -9.46
CA SER A 214 12.71 8.95 -9.55
C SER A 214 13.14 9.61 -8.24
N PHE A 215 12.98 8.93 -7.10
CA PHE A 215 13.17 9.53 -5.77
C PHE A 215 14.54 10.17 -5.58
N ASP A 216 15.59 9.49 -6.03
CA ASP A 216 16.97 9.97 -5.85
C ASP A 216 17.56 10.59 -7.13
N ARG A 217 16.77 10.62 -8.22
CA ARG A 217 17.24 11.09 -9.54
C ARG A 217 17.23 12.62 -9.66
N TYR A 218 16.26 13.28 -9.03
CA TYR A 218 16.00 14.70 -9.23
C TYR A 218 16.47 15.58 -8.07
N SER A 219 16.38 15.11 -6.83
CA SER A 219 16.87 15.82 -5.65
C SER A 219 17.26 14.84 -4.53
N PRO A 220 18.34 15.10 -3.78
CA PRO A 220 18.60 14.39 -2.53
C PRO A 220 17.43 14.60 -1.56
N GLY A 221 16.88 13.53 -0.97
CA GLY A 221 15.79 13.64 0.00
C GLY A 221 14.38 13.36 -0.56
N GLY A 222 14.25 13.01 -1.85
CA GLY A 222 12.94 12.79 -2.47
C GLY A 222 12.18 11.61 -1.86
N ARG A 223 12.88 10.56 -1.44
CA ARG A 223 12.29 9.39 -0.78
C ARG A 223 11.70 9.75 0.59
N GLU A 224 12.42 10.53 1.38
CA GLU A 224 12.01 11.03 2.69
C GLU A 224 10.75 11.90 2.60
N PHE A 225 10.66 12.77 1.58
CA PHE A 225 9.46 13.56 1.33
C PHE A 225 8.22 12.69 1.18
N TRP A 226 8.29 11.61 0.39
CA TRP A 226 7.14 10.70 0.21
C TRP A 226 6.79 9.95 1.50
N LEU A 227 7.80 9.51 2.26
CA LEU A 227 7.57 8.86 3.55
C LEU A 227 6.90 9.78 4.57
N GLU A 228 7.24 11.08 4.55
CA GLU A 228 6.56 12.11 5.34
C GLU A 228 5.14 12.39 4.84
N ALA A 229 4.95 12.40 3.50
CA ALA A 229 3.66 12.63 2.87
C ALA A 229 2.61 11.56 3.23
N TYR A 230 3.05 10.33 3.49
CA TYR A 230 2.19 9.27 4.05
C TYR A 230 1.64 9.64 5.44
N GLY A 231 2.41 10.38 6.24
CA GLY A 231 2.02 10.81 7.58
C GLY A 231 1.10 12.04 7.61
N GLY A 232 0.96 12.77 6.50
CA GLY A 232 0.11 13.97 6.46
C GLY A 232 0.59 15.10 7.37
N ARG A 233 1.88 15.12 7.73
CA ARG A 233 2.43 16.11 8.68
C ARG A 233 2.63 17.45 8.00
N ALA A 234 2.61 18.54 8.75
CA ALA A 234 2.97 19.85 8.20
C ALA A 234 4.42 19.80 7.68
N HIS A 235 4.67 20.45 6.54
CA HIS A 235 5.98 20.48 5.90
C HIS A 235 6.30 21.90 5.45
N VAL A 236 7.58 22.27 5.45
CA VAL A 236 8.04 23.62 5.08
C VAL A 236 9.12 23.49 4.02
N ILE A 237 8.93 24.17 2.90
CA ILE A 237 9.90 24.18 1.80
C ILE A 237 10.59 25.56 1.76
N ASP A 238 11.87 25.59 2.09
CA ASP A 238 12.71 26.78 1.98
C ASP A 238 13.11 27.02 0.52
N ARG A 239 12.49 28.02 -0.12
CA ARG A 239 12.80 28.41 -1.51
C ARG A 239 13.76 29.58 -1.56
N LYS A 240 14.95 29.35 -2.13
CA LYS A 240 15.94 30.39 -2.41
C LYS A 240 15.34 31.43 -3.39
N GLY A 241 15.23 32.69 -2.96
CA GLY A 241 14.77 33.81 -3.79
C GLY A 241 13.27 34.16 -3.70
N SER A 242 12.50 33.52 -2.82
CA SER A 242 11.10 33.89 -2.55
C SER A 242 10.95 34.74 -1.27
N LYS A 243 9.81 35.42 -1.09
CA LYS A 243 9.53 36.32 0.07
C LYS A 243 9.42 35.58 1.43
N GLY A 244 9.64 34.27 1.48
CA GLY A 244 9.59 33.46 2.70
C GLY A 244 9.42 31.96 2.41
N PRO A 245 9.51 31.10 3.43
CA PRO A 245 9.32 29.66 3.28
C PRO A 245 7.88 29.31 2.87
N LEU A 246 7.72 28.31 2.00
CA LEU A 246 6.40 27.78 1.64
C LEU A 246 5.94 26.80 2.72
N ARG A 247 4.97 27.23 3.54
CA ARG A 247 4.36 26.39 4.57
C ARG A 247 3.22 25.56 3.99
N ILE A 248 3.29 24.25 4.17
CA ILE A 248 2.27 23.28 3.79
C ILE A 248 1.63 22.75 5.07
N PRO A 249 0.42 23.20 5.45
CA PRO A 249 -0.22 22.77 6.70
C PRO A 249 -0.47 21.25 6.76
N PHE A 250 -0.76 20.64 5.61
CA PHE A 250 -1.02 19.21 5.47
C PHE A 250 -0.28 18.66 4.25
N ASN A 251 0.90 18.04 4.47
CA ASN A 251 1.63 17.33 3.41
C ASN A 251 1.08 15.91 3.31
N GLY A 252 -0.13 15.74 2.76
CA GLY A 252 -0.76 14.43 2.63
C GLY A 252 -0.93 14.03 1.17
N VAL A 253 -0.36 12.89 0.79
CA VAL A 253 -0.49 12.35 -0.57
C VAL A 253 -0.88 10.89 -0.51
N SER A 254 -2.05 10.55 -1.07
CA SER A 254 -2.44 9.17 -1.35
C SER A 254 -1.76 8.72 -2.64
N VAL A 255 -1.38 7.44 -2.75
CA VAL A 255 -0.64 6.92 -3.91
C VAL A 255 -1.39 5.73 -4.50
N LEU A 256 -1.64 5.76 -5.81
CA LEU A 256 -2.24 4.66 -6.55
C LEU A 256 -1.43 4.39 -7.81
N GLY A 257 -1.20 3.12 -8.12
CA GLY A 257 -0.69 2.76 -9.43
C GLY A 257 -0.52 1.28 -9.70
N GLY A 258 -0.15 0.97 -10.94
CA GLY A 258 0.23 -0.38 -11.34
C GLY A 258 1.72 -0.64 -11.11
N ILE A 259 2.09 -1.91 -10.92
CA ILE A 259 3.49 -2.35 -10.98
C ILE A 259 3.59 -3.77 -11.52
N GLN A 260 4.63 -4.04 -12.29
CA GLN A 260 4.92 -5.40 -12.77
C GLN A 260 5.67 -6.21 -11.70
N PRO A 261 5.45 -7.54 -11.62
CA PRO A 261 6.11 -8.39 -10.61
C PRO A 261 7.65 -8.30 -10.60
N GLU A 262 8.26 -8.22 -11.80
CA GLU A 262 9.72 -8.08 -11.94
C GLU A 262 10.20 -6.73 -11.41
N LYS A 263 9.53 -5.64 -11.79
CA LYS A 263 9.87 -4.28 -11.35
C LYS A 263 9.63 -4.03 -9.87
N LEU A 264 8.58 -4.63 -9.31
CA LEU A 264 8.35 -4.70 -7.87
C LEU A 264 9.55 -5.33 -7.16
N SER A 265 10.01 -6.49 -7.64
CA SER A 265 11.13 -7.20 -7.04
C SER A 265 12.43 -6.38 -7.11
N GLU A 266 12.70 -5.76 -8.26
CA GLU A 266 13.86 -4.90 -8.48
C GLU A 266 13.84 -3.63 -7.61
N CYS A 267 12.73 -2.90 -7.57
CA CYS A 267 12.68 -1.55 -6.99
C CYS A 267 12.40 -1.53 -5.49
N LEU A 268 11.68 -2.54 -4.97
CA LEU A 268 11.14 -2.50 -3.61
C LEU A 268 11.62 -3.64 -2.71
N LEU A 269 12.02 -4.79 -3.27
CA LEU A 269 12.37 -5.96 -2.47
C LEU A 269 13.88 -6.24 -2.39
N SER A 270 14.70 -5.56 -3.20
CA SER A 270 16.14 -5.81 -3.33
C SER A 270 17.02 -4.91 -2.45
N GLY A 271 16.45 -3.86 -1.85
CA GLY A 271 17.16 -2.85 -1.06
C GLY A 271 16.96 -2.97 0.46
N SER A 272 17.55 -2.04 1.21
CA SER A 272 17.32 -1.90 2.65
C SER A 272 15.89 -1.44 2.92
N ASP A 273 15.22 -2.08 3.87
CA ASP A 273 13.87 -1.69 4.31
C ASP A 273 13.92 -0.38 5.10
N ASP A 274 13.36 0.67 4.52
CA ASP A 274 13.14 1.99 5.12
C ASP A 274 11.65 2.21 5.49
N GLY A 275 10.85 1.16 5.34
CA GLY A 275 9.42 1.15 5.59
C GLY A 275 8.56 1.67 4.43
N LEU A 276 9.12 2.00 3.26
CA LEU A 276 8.31 2.42 2.10
C LEU A 276 7.31 1.33 1.70
N VAL A 277 7.80 0.11 1.54
CA VAL A 277 7.02 -1.07 1.12
C VAL A 277 5.93 -1.41 2.13
N ALA A 278 6.23 -1.26 3.41
CA ALA A 278 5.33 -1.51 4.53
C ALA A 278 4.09 -0.59 4.56
N ARG A 279 4.07 0.50 3.78
CA ARG A 279 2.95 1.46 3.72
C ARG A 279 1.92 1.15 2.62
N PHE A 280 2.25 0.25 1.69
CA PHE A 280 1.38 -0.10 0.57
C PHE A 280 0.40 -1.22 0.92
N LEU A 281 -0.84 -1.05 0.48
CA LEU A 281 -1.76 -2.15 0.19
C LEU A 281 -1.44 -2.73 -1.18
N TRP A 282 -1.60 -4.05 -1.29
CA TRP A 282 -1.25 -4.78 -2.50
C TRP A 282 -2.47 -5.50 -3.05
N ALA A 283 -2.66 -5.43 -4.36
CA ALA A 283 -3.56 -6.32 -5.09
C ALA A 283 -2.73 -7.16 -6.05
N TRP A 284 -2.68 -8.49 -5.85
CA TRP A 284 -2.04 -9.40 -6.79
C TRP A 284 -2.92 -10.63 -7.11
N PRO A 285 -4.09 -10.40 -7.73
CA PRO A 285 -5.04 -11.44 -8.07
C PRO A 285 -4.55 -12.32 -9.24
N ARG A 286 -5.27 -13.42 -9.48
CA ARG A 286 -5.15 -14.14 -10.75
C ARG A 286 -5.71 -13.28 -11.89
N PRO A 287 -5.10 -13.30 -13.09
CA PRO A 287 -5.69 -12.64 -14.25
C PRO A 287 -7.08 -13.19 -14.57
N ASN A 288 -7.99 -12.29 -14.95
CA ASN A 288 -9.30 -12.69 -15.44
C ASN A 288 -9.19 -13.32 -16.84
N GLN A 289 -10.01 -14.33 -17.10
CA GLN A 289 -10.28 -14.75 -18.47
C GLN A 289 -11.23 -13.74 -19.14
N PHE A 290 -11.04 -13.49 -20.43
CA PHE A 290 -11.90 -12.60 -21.19
C PHE A 290 -13.36 -13.04 -21.09
N ARG A 291 -14.22 -12.12 -20.67
CA ARG A 291 -15.68 -12.29 -20.61
C ARG A 291 -16.35 -10.98 -20.97
N ARG A 292 -17.45 -11.06 -21.72
CA ARG A 292 -18.30 -9.90 -22.01
C ARG A 292 -19.03 -9.46 -20.72
N PRO A 293 -19.05 -8.15 -20.38
CA PRO A 293 -19.82 -7.66 -19.24
C PRO A 293 -21.32 -7.94 -19.38
N ARG A 294 -21.97 -8.28 -18.26
CA ARG A 294 -23.41 -8.51 -18.16
C ARG A 294 -24.17 -7.31 -17.60
N SER A 295 -23.44 -6.41 -16.94
CA SER A 295 -23.96 -5.20 -16.32
C SER A 295 -23.16 -3.98 -16.80
N VAL A 296 -23.75 -2.79 -16.66
CA VAL A 296 -23.07 -1.51 -16.88
C VAL A 296 -23.05 -0.78 -15.55
N ALA A 297 -21.86 -0.47 -15.06
CA ALA A 297 -21.69 0.25 -13.81
C ALA A 297 -22.32 1.64 -13.86
N ASP A 298 -22.98 2.04 -12.77
CA ASP A 298 -23.47 3.40 -12.59
C ASP A 298 -22.34 4.34 -12.16
N ILE A 299 -21.64 4.90 -13.15
CA ILE A 299 -20.54 5.85 -12.92
C ILE A 299 -21.04 7.15 -12.28
N TYR A 300 -22.30 7.54 -12.48
CA TYR A 300 -22.87 8.72 -11.81
C TYR A 300 -23.01 8.51 -10.31
N LYS A 301 -23.34 7.28 -9.88
CA LYS A 301 -23.30 6.91 -8.46
C LYS A 301 -21.89 7.01 -7.89
N LEU A 302 -20.86 6.57 -8.62
CA LEU A 302 -19.46 6.72 -8.19
C LEU A 302 -19.08 8.20 -8.05
N GLU A 303 -19.42 9.02 -9.05
CA GLU A 303 -19.18 10.45 -9.03
C GLU A 303 -19.89 11.14 -7.86
N SER A 304 -21.14 10.78 -7.57
CA SER A 304 -21.91 11.31 -6.44
C SER A 304 -21.25 11.01 -5.09
N ILE A 305 -20.76 9.76 -4.91
CA ILE A 305 -19.98 9.37 -3.72
C ILE A 305 -18.77 10.29 -3.58
N TYR A 306 -17.99 10.45 -4.65
CA TYR A 306 -16.77 11.26 -4.63
C TYR A 306 -17.05 12.73 -4.37
N ARG A 307 -18.08 13.32 -4.98
CA ARG A 307 -18.48 14.71 -4.73
C ARG A 307 -18.88 14.93 -3.28
N ARG A 308 -19.57 13.98 -2.66
CA ARG A 308 -19.96 14.07 -1.26
C ARG A 308 -18.77 13.96 -0.31
N LEU A 309 -17.79 13.11 -0.62
CA LEU A 309 -16.50 13.06 0.10
C LEU A 309 -15.66 14.30 -0.16
N ASP A 310 -15.72 14.88 -1.36
CA ASP A 310 -14.97 16.07 -1.72
C ASP A 310 -15.50 17.33 -1.02
N GLY A 311 -16.83 17.46 -0.91
CA GLY A 311 -17.55 18.57 -0.27
C GLY A 311 -17.59 18.54 1.25
N LEU A 312 -16.99 17.52 1.87
CA LEU A 312 -16.72 17.44 3.30
C LEU A 312 -16.10 18.77 3.83
N SER A 313 -16.72 19.41 4.81
CA SER A 313 -16.29 20.71 5.35
C SER A 313 -15.23 20.57 6.45
N TRP A 314 -14.33 21.54 6.57
CA TRP A 314 -13.38 21.63 7.69
C TRP A 314 -14.09 22.12 8.96
N ASP A 315 -13.52 21.81 10.12
CA ASP A 315 -13.81 22.56 11.35
C ASP A 315 -12.95 23.84 11.38
N VAL A 316 -13.19 24.72 12.34
CA VAL A 316 -12.48 25.99 12.48
C VAL A 316 -11.75 26.01 13.82
N ALA A 317 -10.42 26.15 13.76
CA ALA A 317 -9.59 26.34 14.95
C ALA A 317 -9.81 27.72 15.59
N ASN A 318 -9.32 27.90 16.82
CA ASN A 318 -9.43 29.17 17.56
C ASN A 318 -8.79 30.36 16.84
N ASP A 319 -7.80 30.12 15.98
CA ASP A 319 -7.13 31.14 15.17
C ASP A 319 -7.82 31.40 13.81
N GLY A 320 -8.97 30.77 13.58
CA GLY A 320 -9.74 30.86 12.34
C GLY A 320 -9.22 29.97 11.21
N SER A 321 -8.17 29.18 11.43
CA SER A 321 -7.63 28.26 10.43
C SER A 321 -8.47 26.98 10.31
N ASN A 322 -8.36 26.30 9.17
CA ASN A 322 -9.02 25.02 8.96
C ASN A 322 -8.45 23.96 9.91
N ALA A 323 -9.34 23.33 10.68
CA ALA A 323 -9.02 22.23 11.58
C ALA A 323 -9.65 20.92 11.09
N PRO A 324 -8.94 19.79 11.16
CA PRO A 324 -9.51 18.50 10.81
C PRO A 324 -10.57 18.07 11.83
N VAL A 325 -11.67 17.50 11.36
CA VAL A 325 -12.65 16.80 12.22
C VAL A 325 -12.08 15.43 12.58
N THR A 326 -11.99 15.13 13.88
CA THR A 326 -11.51 13.81 14.35
C THR A 326 -12.69 12.93 14.73
N LEU A 327 -12.80 11.76 14.08
CA LEU A 327 -13.76 10.72 14.43
C LEU A 327 -13.11 9.75 15.40
N GLU A 328 -13.69 9.62 16.58
CA GLU A 328 -13.25 8.62 17.57
C GLU A 328 -13.82 7.24 17.23
N LEU A 329 -13.15 6.17 17.67
CA LEU A 329 -13.75 4.85 17.66
C LEU A 329 -14.87 4.78 18.70
N ASP A 330 -15.98 4.14 18.37
CA ASP A 330 -17.00 3.78 19.38
C ASP A 330 -16.36 2.92 20.49
N PRO A 331 -16.86 2.94 21.74
CA PRO A 331 -16.25 2.20 22.84
C PRO A 331 -16.00 0.72 22.55
N LYS A 332 -16.97 0.02 21.92
CA LYS A 332 -16.79 -1.39 21.52
C LYS A 332 -15.77 -1.58 20.40
N ALA A 333 -15.59 -0.57 19.55
CA ALA A 333 -14.58 -0.57 18.51
C ALA A 333 -13.18 -0.37 19.10
N VAL A 334 -13.04 0.40 20.19
CA VAL A 334 -11.78 0.52 20.93
C VAL A 334 -11.36 -0.83 21.49
N ASP A 335 -12.27 -1.54 22.17
CA ASP A 335 -11.99 -2.88 22.73
C ASP A 335 -11.54 -3.87 21.63
N LEU A 336 -12.25 -3.88 20.51
CA LEU A 336 -11.92 -4.73 19.35
C LEU A 336 -10.56 -4.37 18.75
N PHE A 337 -10.25 -3.07 18.63
CA PHE A 337 -8.97 -2.61 18.09
C PHE A 337 -7.80 -2.98 19.01
N GLU A 338 -7.98 -2.88 20.32
CA GLU A 338 -6.96 -3.27 21.30
C GLU A 338 -6.67 -4.76 21.24
N GLU A 339 -7.71 -5.60 21.25
CA GLU A 339 -7.58 -7.06 21.16
C GLU A 339 -6.83 -7.47 19.89
N TRP A 340 -7.31 -7.00 18.73
CA TRP A 340 -6.66 -7.25 17.44
C TRP A 340 -5.21 -6.72 17.41
N GLY A 341 -4.97 -5.54 17.98
CA GLY A 341 -3.65 -4.93 18.03
C GLY A 341 -2.62 -5.78 18.78
N ARG A 342 -3.02 -6.43 19.88
CA ARG A 342 -2.16 -7.36 20.63
C ARG A 342 -1.87 -8.62 19.84
N ASP A 343 -2.84 -9.15 19.11
CA ASP A 343 -2.63 -10.34 18.28
C ASP A 343 -1.74 -10.04 17.06
N ASN A 344 -1.88 -8.85 16.47
CA ASN A 344 -0.98 -8.39 15.43
C ASN A 344 0.48 -8.25 15.92
N ASP A 345 0.70 -7.80 17.16
CA ASP A 345 2.04 -7.71 17.75
C ASP A 345 2.69 -9.08 17.92
N LYS A 346 1.93 -10.10 18.36
CA LYS A 346 2.46 -11.48 18.46
C LYS A 346 2.95 -12.00 17.09
N GLY A 347 2.23 -11.68 16.01
CA GLY A 347 2.64 -12.05 14.66
C GLY A 347 3.97 -11.42 14.19
N MET A 348 4.45 -10.37 14.87
CA MET A 348 5.72 -9.69 14.54
C MET A 348 6.96 -10.40 15.07
N ASP A 349 6.81 -11.32 16.03
CA ASP A 349 7.94 -12.00 16.67
C ASP A 349 8.62 -12.98 15.69
N ASP A 350 7.83 -13.66 14.87
CA ASP A 350 8.29 -14.71 13.95
C ASP A 350 8.44 -14.23 12.49
N ALA A 351 8.10 -12.97 12.20
CA ALA A 351 8.08 -12.42 10.84
C ALA A 351 9.46 -11.98 10.33
N GLY A 352 9.74 -12.22 9.05
CA GLY A 352 10.88 -11.62 8.34
C GLY A 352 10.80 -10.10 8.33
N ALA A 353 11.96 -9.41 8.24
CA ALA A 353 12.08 -7.96 8.45
C ALA A 353 11.05 -7.11 7.68
N LEU A 354 10.85 -7.39 6.39
CA LEU A 354 9.92 -6.66 5.53
C LEU A 354 8.45 -6.84 5.95
N TYR A 355 8.07 -8.08 6.27
CA TYR A 355 6.72 -8.39 6.72
C TYR A 355 6.47 -7.87 8.14
N LYS A 356 7.46 -7.95 9.02
CA LYS A 356 7.44 -7.31 10.34
C LYS A 356 7.22 -5.81 10.24
N GLY A 357 7.90 -5.14 9.29
CA GLY A 357 7.67 -3.72 8.99
C GLY A 357 6.23 -3.44 8.59
N PHE A 358 5.66 -4.26 7.70
CA PHE A 358 4.25 -4.17 7.29
C PHE A 358 3.29 -4.37 8.47
N LEU A 359 3.45 -5.43 9.26
CA LEU A 359 2.63 -5.68 10.46
C LEU A 359 2.68 -4.51 11.44
N GLY A 360 3.86 -3.91 11.65
CA GLY A 360 4.02 -2.74 12.52
C GLY A 360 3.30 -1.48 12.02
N LYS A 361 2.98 -1.38 10.72
CA LYS A 361 2.20 -0.27 10.14
C LYS A 361 0.70 -0.54 10.08
N LEU A 362 0.27 -1.80 10.22
CA LEU A 362 -1.13 -2.18 10.10
C LEU A 362 -2.04 -1.48 11.11
N LYS A 363 -1.58 -1.22 12.33
CA LYS A 363 -2.41 -0.53 13.33
C LYS A 363 -2.88 0.85 12.86
N GLY A 364 -1.95 1.65 12.32
CA GLY A 364 -2.30 2.93 11.71
C GLY A 364 -3.17 2.73 10.46
N LEU A 365 -2.79 1.78 9.58
CA LEU A 365 -3.52 1.53 8.34
C LEU A 365 -4.98 1.08 8.57
N VAL A 366 -5.25 0.23 9.56
CA VAL A 366 -6.60 -0.22 9.94
C VAL A 366 -7.47 0.99 10.29
N LEU A 367 -6.96 1.93 11.09
CA LEU A 367 -7.70 3.14 11.43
C LEU A 367 -8.03 3.96 10.17
N ARG A 368 -7.05 4.17 9.29
CA ARG A 368 -7.22 4.92 8.04
C ARG A 368 -8.25 4.26 7.12
N LEU A 369 -8.22 2.94 7.02
CA LEU A 369 -9.17 2.15 6.25
C LEU A 369 -10.57 2.20 6.85
N ALA A 370 -10.69 2.11 8.17
CA ALA A 370 -11.97 2.21 8.86
C ALA A 370 -12.60 3.59 8.67
N LEU A 371 -11.80 4.66 8.75
CA LEU A 371 -12.24 6.02 8.42
C LEU A 371 -12.73 6.13 6.97
N THR A 372 -11.95 5.59 6.03
CA THR A 372 -12.32 5.59 4.61
C THR A 372 -13.60 4.80 4.38
N ALA A 373 -13.75 3.63 5.01
CA ALA A 373 -14.91 2.75 4.88
C ALA A 373 -16.17 3.38 5.48
N GLU A 374 -16.10 3.97 6.68
CA GLU A 374 -17.24 4.61 7.36
C GLU A 374 -17.79 5.77 6.51
N LEU A 375 -16.90 6.67 6.08
CA LEU A 375 -17.27 7.83 5.28
C LEU A 375 -17.73 7.45 3.86
N SER A 376 -17.10 6.47 3.23
CA SER A 376 -17.51 6.01 1.89
C SER A 376 -18.87 5.31 1.90
N ARG A 377 -19.18 4.54 2.96
CA ARG A 377 -20.52 3.98 3.20
C ARG A 377 -21.57 5.06 3.37
N TRP A 378 -21.29 6.05 4.23
CA TRP A 378 -22.16 7.22 4.39
C TRP A 378 -22.40 7.93 3.06
N ALA A 379 -21.33 8.22 2.31
CA ALA A 379 -21.42 8.90 1.03
C ALA A 379 -22.29 8.10 0.03
N SER A 380 -22.07 6.78 -0.05
CA SER A 380 -22.82 5.82 -0.89
C SER A 380 -24.30 5.70 -0.55
N SER A 381 -24.69 5.90 0.70
CA SER A 381 -26.11 5.89 1.09
C SER A 381 -26.90 7.04 0.45
N GLY A 382 -26.26 8.16 0.10
CA GLY A 382 -26.90 9.35 -0.48
C GLY A 382 -27.70 10.22 0.51
N PHE A 383 -27.94 9.77 1.75
CA PHE A 383 -28.70 10.50 2.77
C PHE A 383 -28.04 10.38 4.16
N GLY A 384 -28.66 10.94 5.20
CA GLY A 384 -28.19 10.84 6.59
C GLY A 384 -27.10 11.84 6.99
N GLN A 385 -26.92 12.00 8.29
CA GLN A 385 -25.90 12.88 8.88
C GLN A 385 -24.49 12.29 8.68
N GLU A 386 -23.50 13.17 8.55
CA GLU A 386 -22.09 12.77 8.54
C GLU A 386 -21.75 11.97 9.82
N PRO A 387 -21.09 10.81 9.72
CA PRO A 387 -20.66 10.04 10.87
C PRO A 387 -19.78 10.87 11.81
N ARG A 388 -20.01 10.73 13.12
CA ARG A 388 -19.21 11.41 14.16
C ARG A 388 -18.23 10.48 14.86
N SER A 389 -18.34 9.18 14.63
CA SER A 389 -17.48 8.14 15.17
C SER A 389 -17.36 7.00 14.16
N ILE A 390 -16.39 6.11 14.39
CA ILE A 390 -16.23 4.87 13.63
C ILE A 390 -16.94 3.74 14.37
N SER A 391 -17.88 3.10 13.67
CA SER A 391 -18.66 2.02 14.27
C SER A 391 -17.86 0.73 14.44
N VAL A 392 -18.24 -0.08 15.43
CA VAL A 392 -17.65 -1.43 15.62
C VAL A 392 -17.84 -2.33 14.40
N ALA A 393 -18.95 -2.15 13.66
CA ALA A 393 -19.23 -2.92 12.45
C ALA A 393 -18.25 -2.57 11.32
N THR A 394 -17.98 -1.28 11.11
CA THR A 394 -16.99 -0.84 10.11
C THR A 394 -15.59 -1.30 10.50
N LEU A 395 -15.19 -1.10 11.77
CA LEU A 395 -13.87 -1.53 12.21
C LEU A 395 -13.68 -3.05 12.08
N GLY A 396 -14.69 -3.85 12.47
CA GLY A 396 -14.64 -5.31 12.31
C GLY A 396 -14.50 -5.73 10.85
N ALA A 397 -15.25 -5.13 9.93
CA ALA A 397 -15.13 -5.41 8.50
C ALA A 397 -13.76 -4.98 7.93
N THR A 398 -13.18 -3.90 8.45
CA THR A 398 -11.82 -3.47 8.07
C THR A 398 -10.74 -4.40 8.62
N ILE A 399 -10.85 -4.86 9.86
CA ILE A 399 -9.95 -5.86 10.44
C ILE A 399 -10.02 -7.15 9.63
N GLU A 400 -11.23 -7.62 9.30
CA GLU A 400 -11.41 -8.80 8.45
C GLU A 400 -10.75 -8.61 7.08
N PHE A 401 -10.94 -7.46 6.43
CA PHE A 401 -10.22 -7.13 5.19
C PHE A 401 -8.69 -7.19 5.37
N VAL A 402 -8.16 -6.70 6.49
CA VAL A 402 -6.71 -6.76 6.74
C VAL A 402 -6.23 -8.19 6.96
N GLU A 403 -6.95 -9.00 7.74
CA GLU A 403 -6.58 -10.37 8.06
C GLU A 403 -6.72 -11.32 6.88
N SER A 404 -7.87 -11.32 6.19
CA SER A 404 -8.14 -12.28 5.12
C SER A 404 -7.64 -11.82 3.74
N TYR A 405 -7.30 -10.54 3.57
CA TYR A 405 -6.83 -10.03 2.28
C TYR A 405 -5.47 -9.33 2.33
N ALA A 406 -5.33 -8.27 3.12
CA ALA A 406 -4.12 -7.43 3.07
C ALA A 406 -2.86 -8.19 3.52
N LYS A 407 -2.93 -8.91 4.65
CA LYS A 407 -1.83 -9.73 5.18
C LYS A 407 -1.44 -10.87 4.22
N PRO A 408 -2.35 -11.72 3.73
CA PRO A 408 -2.02 -12.76 2.76
C PRO A 408 -1.45 -12.21 1.44
N THR A 409 -1.99 -11.10 0.94
CA THR A 409 -1.52 -10.51 -0.31
C THR A 409 -0.14 -9.86 -0.15
N ALA A 410 0.14 -9.24 1.01
CA ALA A 410 1.48 -8.74 1.33
C ALA A 410 2.51 -9.88 1.40
N LEU A 411 2.18 -11.01 2.06
CA LEU A 411 3.03 -12.21 2.05
C LEU A 411 3.30 -12.70 0.63
N ARG A 412 2.26 -12.73 -0.20
CA ARG A 412 2.38 -13.12 -1.62
C ARG A 412 3.29 -12.16 -2.41
N VAL A 413 3.20 -10.85 -2.17
CA VAL A 413 4.02 -9.82 -2.82
C VAL A 413 5.48 -9.91 -2.39
N PHE A 414 5.73 -10.01 -1.09
CA PHE A 414 7.07 -10.05 -0.53
C PHE A 414 7.77 -11.39 -0.85
N GLY A 415 7.00 -12.47 -1.00
CA GLY A 415 7.50 -13.79 -1.35
C GLY A 415 8.64 -14.22 -0.43
N ASP A 416 9.78 -14.59 -1.04
CA ASP A 416 10.99 -15.01 -0.33
C ASP A 416 11.46 -13.98 0.73
N ALA A 417 11.21 -12.69 0.52
CA ALA A 417 11.63 -11.63 1.44
C ALA A 417 10.77 -11.55 2.72
N ALA A 418 9.57 -12.15 2.73
CA ALA A 418 8.72 -12.23 3.93
C ALA A 418 9.03 -13.44 4.81
N LEU A 419 9.65 -14.49 4.25
CA LEU A 419 9.92 -15.72 4.97
C LEU A 419 11.03 -15.54 6.03
N PRO A 420 10.98 -16.28 7.15
CA PRO A 420 12.13 -16.48 8.02
C PRO A 420 13.37 -16.93 7.23
N VAL A 421 14.56 -16.61 7.73
CA VAL A 421 15.83 -16.89 7.02
C VAL A 421 15.96 -18.37 6.67
N VAL A 422 15.55 -19.26 7.57
CA VAL A 422 15.59 -20.72 7.39
C VAL A 422 14.71 -21.14 6.21
N ASP A 423 13.45 -20.70 6.17
CA ASP A 423 12.49 -21.08 5.13
C ASP A 423 12.88 -20.50 3.76
N ARG A 424 13.38 -19.26 3.74
CA ARG A 424 13.92 -18.64 2.51
C ARG A 424 15.09 -19.43 1.94
N ASN A 425 15.99 -19.90 2.81
CA ASN A 425 17.12 -20.71 2.42
C ASN A 425 16.68 -22.10 1.93
N ALA A 426 15.68 -22.71 2.58
CA ALA A 426 15.07 -23.97 2.17
C ALA A 426 14.41 -23.85 0.78
N ALA A 427 13.61 -22.81 0.54
CA ALA A 427 12.98 -22.52 -0.75
C ALA A 427 14.02 -22.27 -1.88
N THR A 428 15.13 -21.62 -1.56
CA THR A 428 16.26 -21.42 -2.48
C THR A 428 16.89 -22.75 -2.90
N LEU A 429 17.14 -23.64 -1.92
CA LEU A 429 17.67 -24.98 -2.20
C LEU A 429 16.66 -25.86 -2.95
N ALA A 430 15.38 -25.84 -2.59
CA ALA A 430 14.31 -26.58 -3.26
C ALA A 430 14.19 -26.23 -4.75
N ARG A 431 14.23 -24.93 -5.09
CA ARG A 431 14.23 -24.48 -6.49
C ARG A 431 15.48 -24.95 -7.23
N TYR A 432 16.64 -24.95 -6.58
CA TYR A 432 17.88 -25.48 -7.18
C TYR A 432 17.77 -26.98 -7.44
N ILE A 433 17.22 -27.75 -6.49
CA ILE A 433 16.98 -29.18 -6.64
C ILE A 433 16.13 -29.48 -7.88
N ILE A 434 14.99 -28.79 -8.04
CA ILE A 434 14.11 -28.98 -9.21
C ILE A 434 14.81 -28.54 -10.50
N LYS A 435 15.38 -27.33 -10.52
CA LYS A 435 16.03 -26.77 -11.71
C LYS A 435 17.12 -27.68 -12.26
N HIS A 436 17.85 -28.36 -11.38
CA HIS A 436 18.96 -29.24 -11.74
C HIS A 436 18.61 -30.73 -11.70
N GLY A 437 17.35 -31.09 -11.44
CA GLY A 437 16.89 -32.48 -11.37
C GLY A 437 17.66 -33.33 -10.34
N LEU A 438 18.09 -32.72 -9.22
CA LEU A 438 18.95 -33.40 -8.24
C LEU A 438 18.19 -34.55 -7.59
N ARG A 439 18.81 -35.73 -7.54
CA ARG A 439 18.30 -36.91 -6.82
C ARG A 439 18.98 -37.13 -5.48
N VAL A 440 20.15 -36.53 -5.28
CA VAL A 440 20.94 -36.55 -4.05
C VAL A 440 21.51 -35.17 -3.84
N VAL A 441 21.47 -34.68 -2.61
CA VAL A 441 22.02 -33.40 -2.17
C VAL A 441 23.06 -33.69 -1.08
N ASN A 442 24.28 -33.16 -1.24
CA ASN A 442 25.31 -33.25 -0.20
C ASN A 442 25.50 -31.88 0.46
N ALA A 443 25.50 -31.82 1.80
CA ALA A 443 25.61 -30.55 2.52
C ALA A 443 26.89 -29.75 2.20
N ARG A 444 28.01 -30.44 1.92
CA ARG A 444 29.26 -29.79 1.51
C ARG A 444 29.15 -29.18 0.11
N ASP A 445 28.43 -29.83 -0.80
CA ASP A 445 28.21 -29.30 -2.15
C ASP A 445 27.28 -28.09 -2.13
N VAL A 446 26.24 -28.11 -1.29
CA VAL A 446 25.39 -26.92 -1.06
C VAL A 446 26.24 -25.74 -0.58
N HIS A 447 27.10 -25.97 0.42
CA HIS A 447 27.94 -24.92 1.00
C HIS A 447 29.06 -24.42 0.05
N LYS A 448 29.73 -25.33 -0.68
CA LYS A 448 30.96 -24.98 -1.44
C LYS A 448 30.81 -24.89 -2.94
N LYS A 449 29.80 -25.52 -3.53
CA LYS A 449 29.72 -25.72 -4.99
C LYS A 449 28.50 -25.04 -5.61
N TYR A 450 27.34 -25.10 -4.96
CA TYR A 450 26.10 -24.61 -5.57
C TYR A 450 26.02 -23.08 -5.63
N GLY A 451 26.79 -22.37 -4.78
CA GLY A 451 26.86 -20.91 -4.81
C GLY A 451 25.53 -20.23 -4.49
N LEU A 452 24.70 -20.87 -3.68
CA LEU A 452 23.33 -20.42 -3.43
C LEU A 452 23.31 -19.20 -2.48
N PRO A 453 22.53 -18.15 -2.80
CA PRO A 453 22.30 -17.02 -1.90
C PRO A 453 21.77 -17.50 -0.54
N GLY A 454 22.24 -16.89 0.56
CA GLY A 454 21.81 -17.21 1.92
C GLY A 454 22.38 -18.51 2.52
N LEU A 455 22.96 -19.39 1.70
CA LEU A 455 23.52 -20.68 2.10
C LEU A 455 25.05 -20.66 2.10
N LYS A 456 25.63 -19.64 2.75
CA LYS A 456 27.08 -19.35 2.72
C LYS A 456 27.86 -19.95 3.87
N ASP A 457 27.23 -20.21 5.02
CA ASP A 457 27.85 -20.85 6.18
C ASP A 457 27.21 -22.22 6.48
N THR A 458 27.86 -23.01 7.33
CA THR A 458 27.45 -24.39 7.60
C THR A 458 26.19 -24.48 8.46
N GLY A 459 25.90 -23.46 9.28
CA GLY A 459 24.70 -23.39 10.11
C GLY A 459 23.46 -23.20 9.25
N ALA A 460 23.48 -22.16 8.39
CA ALA A 460 22.39 -21.88 7.45
C ALA A 460 22.08 -23.07 6.52
N VAL A 461 23.11 -23.81 6.09
CA VAL A 461 22.95 -25.04 5.29
C VAL A 461 22.28 -26.14 6.10
N SER A 462 22.69 -26.35 7.36
CA SER A 462 22.08 -27.37 8.22
C SER A 462 20.61 -27.08 8.52
N GLU A 463 20.26 -25.83 8.80
CA GLU A 463 18.89 -25.41 9.09
C GLU A 463 17.98 -25.56 7.86
N ALA A 464 18.46 -25.14 6.68
CA ALA A 464 17.70 -25.29 5.43
C ALA A 464 17.49 -26.76 5.04
N LEU A 465 18.50 -27.62 5.27
CA LEU A 465 18.36 -29.06 5.05
C LEU A 465 17.35 -29.67 6.02
N ALA A 466 17.37 -29.29 7.30
CA ALA A 466 16.39 -29.75 8.28
C ALA A 466 14.96 -29.34 7.90
N ALA A 467 14.74 -28.07 7.52
CA ALA A 467 13.44 -27.61 7.06
C ALA A 467 12.92 -28.38 5.83
N LEU A 468 13.80 -28.78 4.91
CA LEU A 468 13.43 -29.64 3.78
C LEU A 468 13.20 -31.10 4.17
N GLU A 469 13.81 -31.60 5.23
CA GLU A 469 13.45 -32.91 5.78
C GLU A 469 12.06 -32.88 6.42
N ASP A 470 11.77 -31.85 7.20
CA ASP A 470 10.46 -31.64 7.84
C ASP A 470 9.35 -31.48 6.80
N ALA A 471 9.66 -30.93 5.62
CA ALA A 471 8.75 -30.79 4.48
C ALA A 471 8.63 -32.06 3.59
N ASP A 472 9.23 -33.19 3.98
CA ASP A 472 9.29 -34.44 3.19
C ASP A 472 10.00 -34.30 1.82
N TRP A 473 10.82 -33.26 1.63
CA TRP A 473 11.63 -33.07 0.41
C TRP A 473 12.91 -33.89 0.41
N LEU A 474 13.55 -33.98 1.57
CA LEU A 474 14.84 -34.63 1.76
C LEU A 474 14.75 -35.72 2.81
N ARG A 475 15.66 -36.68 2.73
CA ARG A 475 15.88 -37.66 3.79
C ARG A 475 17.36 -37.97 3.87
N ASN A 476 17.93 -37.86 5.05
CA ASN A 476 19.30 -38.25 5.29
C ASN A 476 19.50 -39.75 4.97
N VAL A 477 20.36 -40.03 3.99
CA VAL A 477 20.75 -41.39 3.58
C VAL A 477 22.25 -41.64 3.83
N GLY A 478 22.88 -40.74 4.57
CA GLY A 478 24.28 -40.81 4.95
C GLY A 478 24.64 -42.12 5.63
N LYS A 479 25.29 -43.04 4.91
CA LYS A 479 25.88 -44.22 5.55
C LYS A 479 27.19 -43.83 6.24
N ARG A 480 27.37 -44.36 7.46
CA ARG A 480 28.58 -44.21 8.27
C ARG A 480 29.77 -44.83 7.52
N ALA A 481 30.87 -44.08 7.37
CA ALA A 481 32.12 -44.63 6.86
C ALA A 481 33.01 -45.01 8.06
N GLY A 482 33.12 -46.31 8.37
CA GLY A 482 34.04 -46.86 9.37
C GLY A 482 33.54 -46.89 10.82
N GLU A 483 34.31 -47.60 11.67
CA GLU A 483 33.99 -47.93 13.07
C GLU A 483 34.27 -46.79 14.08
N THR A 484 34.85 -45.67 13.67
CA THR A 484 35.16 -44.56 14.59
C THR A 484 33.94 -43.66 14.88
N ALA A 485 33.93 -43.04 16.07
CA ALA A 485 32.83 -42.23 16.62
C ALA A 485 32.68 -40.84 15.96
N GLY A 486 32.62 -40.78 14.62
CA GLY A 486 32.40 -39.55 13.84
C GLY A 486 30.98 -39.44 13.25
N ARG A 487 30.55 -38.20 12.96
CA ARG A 487 29.22 -37.85 12.42
C ARG A 487 28.99 -38.48 11.02
N PRO A 488 27.80 -39.04 10.72
CA PRO A 488 27.50 -39.65 9.42
C PRO A 488 27.64 -38.67 8.24
N LYS A 489 27.87 -39.18 7.03
CA LYS A 489 27.93 -38.36 5.81
C LYS A 489 26.65 -37.56 5.64
N ALA A 490 26.75 -36.27 5.36
CA ALA A 490 25.59 -35.41 5.15
C ALA A 490 25.07 -35.52 3.71
N ASP A 491 24.74 -36.75 3.29
CA ASP A 491 24.12 -37.08 2.01
C ASP A 491 22.61 -37.24 2.21
N TYR A 492 21.83 -36.49 1.45
CA TYR A 492 20.37 -36.48 1.51
C TYR A 492 19.81 -36.99 0.19
N ALA A 493 18.99 -38.02 0.22
CA ALA A 493 18.19 -38.40 -0.94
C ALA A 493 17.09 -37.36 -1.13
N VAL A 494 16.71 -37.10 -2.39
CA VAL A 494 15.61 -36.22 -2.74
C VAL A 494 14.36 -37.07 -2.98
N ASN A 495 13.23 -36.66 -2.39
CA ASN A 495 11.94 -37.30 -2.61
C ASN A 495 11.61 -37.28 -4.11
N PRO A 496 11.46 -38.44 -4.80
CA PRO A 496 11.21 -38.46 -6.24
C PRO A 496 9.95 -37.69 -6.66
N ALA A 497 8.96 -37.57 -5.77
CA ALA A 497 7.72 -36.85 -6.05
C ALA A 497 7.91 -35.34 -6.28
N VAL A 498 9.02 -34.74 -5.84
CA VAL A 498 9.29 -33.30 -6.06
C VAL A 498 9.54 -32.95 -7.53
N HIS A 499 9.98 -33.92 -8.34
CA HIS A 499 10.21 -33.74 -9.78
C HIS A 499 8.96 -34.04 -10.61
N GLY A 500 7.85 -34.36 -9.95
CA GLY A 500 6.57 -34.76 -10.55
C GLY A 500 6.43 -36.28 -10.71
N ARG A 501 5.20 -36.79 -10.51
CA ARG A 501 4.74 -38.03 -11.16
C ARG A 501 4.73 -37.78 -12.67
N GLY A 502 5.71 -38.30 -13.38
CA GLY A 502 5.56 -38.56 -14.81
C GLY A 502 4.73 -39.82 -15.01
N GLY A 503 3.48 -39.66 -15.49
CA GLY A 503 2.76 -40.68 -16.28
C GLY A 503 1.86 -41.65 -15.53
N ALA A 504 0.57 -41.32 -15.46
CA ALA A 504 -0.50 -42.10 -16.10
C ALA A 504 -1.65 -41.15 -16.45
#